data_AF-A0A6L9S9C2-F1
#
_entry.id   AF-A0A6L9S9C2-F1
#
_cell.length_a   1.000
_cell.length_b   1.000
_cell.length_c   1.000
_cell.angle_alpha   90.00
_cell.angle_beta   90.00
_cell.angle_gamma   90.00
#
_symmetry.space_group_name_H-M   'P 1'
#
loop_
_entity.id
_entity.type
_entity.pdbx_description
1 polymer ?
#
loop_
_entity_poly.entity_id
_entity_poly.type
_entity_poly.pdbx_seq_one_letter_code
_entity_poly.pdbx_strand_id
1 'polypeptide(L)'
;MQELDRLFQSREASLESARRVWEGSGEFESVEAFIWPEGSLGDRFFSDFMMKEVERTPLLHSARLPGAGVIAAEPAQWSVATWALVRGVVFDGLSLEDRRVQALLDALAPVVTAELTLDGVRLPGLVRSNADVPEPSDDDGPLFVLGVMALVDATWAVVGDDSLQDVVDVLSPVLDDVHPDVSGRTIAEALVGAFAHHYRCEMPGDDELLQRVDVETGNALQHLVTTNTVAVNDVLRVGLAALAAIAELCRSESASVLPQHS
;
A
#
# COMPACT_ATOMS: atom_id res chain seq x y z
N MET A 1 -26.64 8.08 -4.99
CA MET A 1 -26.85 6.62 -4.84
C MET A 1 -26.81 5.92 -6.20
N GLN A 2 -27.79 6.09 -7.10
CA GLN A 2 -27.75 5.44 -8.44
C GLN A 2 -26.54 5.79 -9.33
N GLU A 3 -25.98 6.99 -9.19
CA GLU A 3 -24.80 7.42 -9.96
C GLU A 3 -23.50 6.82 -9.40
N LEU A 4 -23.38 6.78 -8.07
CA LEU A 4 -22.28 6.11 -7.36
C LEU A 4 -22.27 4.61 -7.68
N ASP A 5 -23.43 3.95 -7.62
CA ASP A 5 -23.54 2.52 -7.96
C ASP A 5 -23.09 2.24 -9.40
N ARG A 6 -23.35 3.16 -10.34
CA ARG A 6 -22.87 3.04 -11.73
C ARG A 6 -21.37 3.23 -11.86
N LEU A 7 -20.79 4.18 -11.12
CA LEU A 7 -19.34 4.41 -11.10
C LEU A 7 -18.61 3.17 -10.54
N PHE A 8 -19.09 2.62 -9.43
CA PHE A 8 -18.56 1.37 -8.87
C PHE A 8 -18.65 0.20 -9.86
N GLN A 9 -19.81 -0.01 -10.48
CA GLN A 9 -20.00 -1.07 -11.48
C GLN A 9 -19.10 -0.88 -12.71
N SER A 10 -18.91 0.35 -13.16
CA SER A 10 -18.04 0.68 -14.29
C SER A 10 -16.57 0.40 -13.97
N ARG A 11 -16.11 0.78 -12.76
CA ARG A 11 -14.76 0.50 -12.29
C ARG A 11 -14.53 -1.01 -12.13
N GLU A 12 -15.46 -1.71 -11.50
CA GLU A 12 -15.39 -3.17 -11.34
C GLU A 12 -15.30 -3.88 -12.71
N ALA A 13 -16.14 -3.49 -13.67
CA ALA A 13 -16.09 -4.05 -15.02
C ALA A 13 -14.76 -3.75 -15.74
N SER A 14 -14.18 -2.56 -15.51
CA SER A 14 -12.88 -2.17 -16.07
C SER A 14 -11.73 -2.97 -15.45
N LEU A 15 -11.74 -3.17 -14.13
CA LEU A 15 -10.76 -3.98 -13.41
C LEU A 15 -10.84 -5.46 -13.80
N GLU A 16 -12.05 -6.00 -13.93
CA GLU A 16 -12.30 -7.35 -14.43
C GLU A 16 -11.76 -7.52 -15.86
N SER A 17 -12.05 -6.56 -16.74
CA SER A 17 -11.50 -6.53 -18.10
C SER A 17 -9.97 -6.47 -18.09
N ALA A 18 -9.39 -5.63 -17.23
CA ALA A 18 -7.95 -5.53 -17.07
C ALA A 18 -7.34 -6.85 -16.62
N ARG A 19 -7.87 -7.51 -15.57
CA ARG A 19 -7.41 -8.82 -15.09
C ARG A 19 -7.42 -9.89 -16.20
N ARG A 20 -8.41 -9.89 -17.10
CA ARG A 20 -8.43 -10.81 -18.26
C ARG A 20 -7.28 -10.61 -19.23
N VAL A 21 -6.70 -9.41 -19.33
CA VAL A 21 -5.51 -9.18 -20.15
C VAL A 21 -4.30 -9.94 -19.59
N TRP A 22 -4.27 -10.13 -18.27
CA TRP A 22 -3.22 -10.83 -17.54
C TRP A 22 -3.42 -12.34 -17.44
N GLU A 23 -4.64 -12.84 -17.73
CA GLU A 23 -4.95 -14.26 -17.76
C GLU A 23 -3.99 -15.00 -18.70
N GLY A 24 -3.27 -15.97 -18.12
CA GLY A 24 -2.47 -16.95 -18.84
C GLY A 24 -3.33 -18.12 -19.31
N SER A 25 -2.77 -19.33 -19.36
CA SER A 25 -3.48 -20.55 -19.77
C SER A 25 -4.09 -21.35 -18.60
N GLY A 26 -4.16 -20.78 -17.39
CA GLY A 26 -4.65 -21.48 -16.19
C GLY A 26 -5.49 -20.57 -15.29
N GLU A 27 -6.37 -21.19 -14.49
CA GLU A 27 -7.13 -20.53 -13.42
C GLU A 27 -6.18 -19.99 -12.34
N PHE A 28 -6.55 -18.87 -11.71
CA PHE A 28 -5.75 -18.27 -10.65
C PHE A 28 -5.76 -19.17 -9.40
N GLU A 29 -4.58 -19.59 -8.95
CA GLU A 29 -4.47 -20.25 -7.65
C GLU A 29 -4.82 -19.22 -6.57
N SER A 30 -5.76 -19.58 -5.70
CA SER A 30 -6.06 -18.82 -4.49
C SER A 30 -4.84 -18.86 -3.58
N VAL A 31 -4.54 -17.75 -2.93
CA VAL A 31 -3.66 -17.74 -1.75
C VAL A 31 -4.27 -18.67 -0.70
N GLU A 32 -3.46 -19.46 0.00
CA GLU A 32 -3.93 -20.24 1.14
C GLU A 32 -4.51 -19.29 2.20
N ALA A 33 -5.81 -19.39 2.43
CA ALA A 33 -6.49 -18.56 3.42
C ALA A 33 -6.08 -18.97 4.83
N PHE A 34 -5.26 -18.14 5.48
CA PHE A 34 -4.99 -18.29 6.91
C PHE A 34 -6.12 -17.64 7.71
N ILE A 35 -6.66 -18.34 8.70
CA ILE A 35 -7.69 -17.79 9.58
C ILE A 35 -6.98 -17.21 10.80
N TRP A 36 -6.92 -15.88 10.86
CA TRP A 36 -6.35 -15.15 11.98
C TRP A 36 -7.40 -14.93 13.09
N PRO A 37 -7.00 -14.91 14.37
CA PRO A 37 -7.89 -14.48 15.45
C PRO A 37 -8.36 -13.04 15.24
N GLU A 38 -9.65 -12.78 15.47
CA GLU A 38 -10.24 -11.44 15.34
C GLU A 38 -9.46 -10.42 16.19
N GLY A 39 -9.10 -9.29 15.57
CA GLY A 39 -8.35 -8.21 16.21
C GLY A 39 -6.84 -8.46 16.35
N SER A 40 -6.33 -9.62 15.93
CA SER A 40 -4.88 -9.84 15.82
C SER A 40 -4.27 -8.98 14.72
N LEU A 41 -2.94 -8.81 14.75
CA LEU A 41 -2.18 -8.16 13.68
C LEU A 41 -2.45 -8.81 12.33
N GLY A 42 -2.49 -10.15 12.29
CA GLY A 42 -2.77 -10.90 11.07
C GLY A 42 -4.19 -10.66 10.54
N ASP A 43 -5.18 -10.62 11.42
CA ASP A 43 -6.55 -10.30 11.03
C ASP A 43 -6.65 -8.87 10.48
N ARG A 44 -6.12 -7.89 11.22
CA ARG A 44 -6.17 -6.48 10.81
C ARG A 44 -5.45 -6.22 9.48
N PHE A 45 -4.34 -6.91 9.21
CA PHE A 45 -3.58 -6.76 7.97
C PHE A 45 -4.21 -7.53 6.80
N PHE A 46 -4.42 -8.85 6.95
CA PHE A 46 -4.79 -9.72 5.83
C PHE A 46 -6.29 -9.75 5.53
N SER A 47 -7.16 -9.39 6.48
CA SER A 47 -8.62 -9.36 6.27
C SER A 47 -9.13 -8.07 5.64
N ASP A 48 -8.26 -7.07 5.41
CA ASP A 48 -8.64 -5.77 4.85
C ASP A 48 -9.16 -5.85 3.40
N PHE A 49 -10.00 -4.90 3.00
CA PHE A 49 -10.57 -4.82 1.65
C PHE A 49 -9.50 -4.81 0.57
N MET A 50 -8.42 -4.04 0.73
CA MET A 50 -7.37 -3.92 -0.28
C MET A 50 -6.63 -5.25 -0.45
N MET A 51 -6.30 -5.94 0.65
CA MET A 51 -5.62 -7.24 0.60
C MET A 51 -6.49 -8.32 -0.07
N LYS A 52 -7.82 -8.28 0.12
CA LYS A 52 -8.75 -9.17 -0.61
C LYS A 52 -8.74 -8.93 -2.12
N GLU A 53 -8.57 -7.69 -2.57
CA GLU A 53 -8.42 -7.40 -4.00
C GLU A 53 -7.05 -7.85 -4.53
N VAL A 54 -5.99 -7.71 -3.73
CA VAL A 54 -4.65 -8.22 -4.04
C VAL A 54 -4.66 -9.75 -4.23
N GLU A 55 -5.32 -10.49 -3.33
CA GLU A 55 -5.46 -11.96 -3.44
C GLU A 55 -6.13 -12.41 -4.75
N ARG A 56 -7.06 -11.62 -5.28
CA ARG A 56 -7.77 -11.88 -6.54
C ARG A 56 -6.94 -11.56 -7.78
N THR A 57 -5.74 -10.99 -7.61
CA THR A 57 -4.90 -10.53 -8.71
C THR A 57 -4.05 -11.68 -9.24
N PRO A 58 -3.77 -11.79 -10.56
CA PRO A 58 -2.95 -12.86 -11.13
C PRO A 58 -1.61 -13.08 -10.43
N LEU A 59 -1.23 -14.35 -10.24
CA LEU A 59 0.12 -14.76 -9.82
C LEU A 59 1.17 -14.28 -10.83
N LEU A 60 2.17 -13.52 -10.39
CA LEU A 60 3.16 -12.95 -11.32
C LEU A 60 3.91 -14.02 -12.11
N HIS A 61 4.20 -15.17 -11.52
CA HIS A 61 4.99 -16.22 -12.19
C HIS A 61 4.24 -16.90 -13.36
N SER A 62 2.91 -16.99 -13.30
CA SER A 62 2.07 -17.63 -14.31
C SER A 62 1.27 -16.64 -15.18
N ALA A 63 1.19 -15.37 -14.77
CA ALA A 63 0.50 -14.33 -15.51
C ALA A 63 1.16 -14.02 -16.87
N ARG A 64 0.31 -13.63 -17.83
CA ARG A 64 0.74 -13.01 -19.09
C ARG A 64 0.92 -11.51 -18.86
N LEU A 65 2.16 -11.09 -18.62
CA LEU A 65 2.51 -9.69 -18.42
C LEU A 65 2.12 -8.85 -19.66
N PRO A 66 1.24 -7.84 -19.52
CA PRO A 66 1.00 -6.89 -20.60
C PRO A 66 2.26 -6.06 -20.89
N GLY A 67 2.36 -5.53 -22.10
CA GLY A 67 3.45 -4.61 -22.43
C GLY A 67 3.34 -3.30 -21.65
N ALA A 68 4.48 -2.66 -21.36
CA ALA A 68 4.52 -1.41 -20.57
C ALA A 68 3.60 -0.30 -21.11
N GLY A 69 3.48 -0.18 -22.44
CA GLY A 69 2.57 0.79 -23.06
C GLY A 69 1.08 0.49 -22.84
N VAL A 70 0.69 -0.77 -22.62
CA VAL A 70 -0.68 -1.14 -22.24
C VAL A 70 -0.93 -0.79 -20.78
N ILE A 71 0.04 -1.10 -19.92
CA ILE A 71 -0.05 -0.79 -18.48
C ILE A 71 -0.18 0.72 -18.23
N ALA A 72 0.66 1.52 -18.90
CA ALA A 72 0.68 2.96 -18.70
C ALA A 72 -0.49 3.71 -19.36
N ALA A 73 -1.26 3.07 -20.26
CA ALA A 73 -2.30 3.73 -21.04
C ALA A 73 -3.69 3.66 -20.40
N GLU A 74 -3.92 2.73 -19.47
CA GLU A 74 -5.25 2.47 -18.91
C GLU A 74 -5.17 2.37 -17.38
N PRO A 75 -5.96 3.16 -16.63
CA PRO A 75 -5.87 3.16 -15.18
C PRO A 75 -6.13 1.83 -14.48
N ALA A 76 -7.06 1.05 -15.02
CA ALA A 76 -7.32 -0.29 -14.53
C ALA A 76 -6.09 -1.20 -14.65
N GLN A 77 -5.25 -1.01 -15.68
CA GLN A 77 -4.05 -1.83 -15.90
C GLN A 77 -2.93 -1.50 -14.91
N TRP A 78 -2.68 -0.22 -14.61
CA TRP A 78 -1.68 0.11 -13.59
C TRP A 78 -2.14 -0.25 -12.18
N SER A 79 -3.46 -0.25 -11.92
CA SER A 79 -4.02 -0.75 -10.66
C SER A 79 -3.75 -2.25 -10.51
N VAL A 80 -4.11 -3.04 -11.52
CA VAL A 80 -3.84 -4.49 -11.54
C VAL A 80 -2.34 -4.79 -11.47
N ALA A 81 -1.49 -4.03 -12.15
CA ALA A 81 -0.03 -4.17 -12.06
C ALA A 81 0.49 -3.91 -10.64
N THR A 82 -0.02 -2.86 -9.98
CA THR A 82 0.36 -2.52 -8.59
C THR A 82 -0.10 -3.60 -7.63
N TRP A 83 -1.34 -4.11 -7.76
CA TRP A 83 -1.81 -5.23 -6.94
C TRP A 83 -1.05 -6.52 -7.20
N ALA A 84 -0.63 -6.79 -8.44
CA ALA A 84 0.16 -7.96 -8.77
C ALA A 84 1.56 -7.87 -8.13
N LEU A 85 2.16 -6.68 -8.09
CA LEU A 85 3.39 -6.42 -7.33
C LEU A 85 3.20 -6.67 -5.84
N VAL A 86 2.14 -6.12 -5.24
CA VAL A 86 1.83 -6.34 -3.81
C VAL A 86 1.61 -7.83 -3.53
N ARG A 87 0.84 -8.53 -4.36
CA ARG A 87 0.63 -9.98 -4.24
C ARG A 87 1.95 -10.72 -4.28
N GLY A 88 2.77 -10.42 -5.28
CA GLY A 88 4.06 -11.02 -5.50
C GLY A 88 4.97 -10.92 -4.26
N VAL A 89 5.09 -9.74 -3.67
CA VAL A 89 6.03 -9.52 -2.55
C VAL A 89 5.45 -9.93 -1.20
N VAL A 90 4.15 -9.69 -0.96
CA VAL A 90 3.50 -9.93 0.35
C VAL A 90 3.07 -11.38 0.51
N PHE A 91 2.45 -11.96 -0.52
CA PHE A 91 1.86 -13.30 -0.44
C PHE A 91 2.74 -14.38 -1.07
N ASP A 92 3.32 -14.10 -2.23
CA ASP A 92 4.10 -15.09 -2.97
C ASP A 92 5.59 -15.10 -2.60
N GLY A 93 6.05 -14.15 -1.77
CA GLY A 93 7.44 -14.07 -1.30
C GLY A 93 8.47 -13.76 -2.40
N LEU A 94 8.05 -13.10 -3.49
CA LEU A 94 8.93 -12.73 -4.58
C LEU A 94 9.92 -11.64 -4.13
N SER A 95 11.19 -11.84 -4.49
CA SER A 95 12.22 -10.83 -4.31
C SER A 95 11.95 -9.62 -5.19
N LEU A 96 12.30 -8.43 -4.70
CA LEU A 96 12.31 -7.22 -5.51
C LEU A 96 13.31 -7.30 -6.68
N GLU A 97 14.30 -8.19 -6.62
CA GLU A 97 15.22 -8.48 -7.74
C GLU A 97 14.63 -9.44 -8.78
N ASP A 98 13.43 -9.98 -8.57
CA ASP A 98 12.77 -10.84 -9.54
C ASP A 98 12.54 -10.06 -10.85
N ARG A 99 12.86 -10.71 -11.98
CA ARG A 99 12.78 -10.09 -13.30
C ARG A 99 11.39 -9.57 -13.64
N ARG A 100 10.32 -10.26 -13.21
CA ARG A 100 8.94 -9.84 -13.48
C ARG A 100 8.54 -8.67 -12.60
N VAL A 101 8.99 -8.66 -11.35
CA VAL A 101 8.83 -7.52 -10.43
C VAL A 101 9.51 -6.28 -11.01
N GLN A 102 10.77 -6.39 -11.41
CA GLN A 102 11.52 -5.31 -12.06
C GLN A 102 10.83 -4.80 -13.34
N ALA A 103 10.35 -5.69 -14.19
CA ALA A 103 9.65 -5.30 -15.42
C ALA A 103 8.35 -4.51 -15.16
N LEU A 104 7.64 -4.79 -14.07
CA LEU A 104 6.45 -4.04 -13.69
C LEU A 104 6.78 -2.70 -13.03
N LEU A 105 7.82 -2.66 -12.19
CA LEU A 105 8.33 -1.40 -11.65
C LEU A 105 8.72 -0.44 -12.79
N ASP A 106 9.47 -0.94 -13.79
CA ASP A 106 9.84 -0.18 -14.98
C ASP A 106 8.61 0.31 -15.78
N ALA A 107 7.59 -0.54 -15.92
CA ALA A 107 6.37 -0.20 -16.63
C ALA A 107 5.54 0.87 -15.91
N LEU A 108 5.59 0.92 -14.58
CA LEU A 108 4.84 1.86 -13.74
C LEU A 108 5.57 3.18 -13.48
N ALA A 109 6.91 3.22 -13.62
CA ALA A 109 7.71 4.41 -13.36
C ALA A 109 7.23 5.69 -14.11
N PRO A 110 6.79 5.64 -15.39
CA PRO A 110 6.23 6.81 -16.06
C PRO A 110 4.92 7.30 -15.45
N VAL A 111 4.08 6.37 -14.97
CA VAL A 111 2.79 6.69 -14.32
C VAL A 111 3.03 7.35 -12.97
N VAL A 112 3.96 6.81 -12.17
CA VAL A 112 4.40 7.40 -10.89
C VAL A 112 4.91 8.83 -11.08
N THR A 113 5.73 9.04 -12.11
CA THR A 113 6.25 10.36 -12.44
C THR A 113 5.11 11.33 -12.78
N ALA A 114 4.14 10.87 -13.58
CA ALA A 114 2.98 11.69 -13.94
C ALA A 114 2.09 12.01 -12.73
N GLU A 115 1.83 11.03 -11.87
CA GLU A 115 1.05 11.17 -10.63
C GLU A 115 1.63 12.27 -9.72
N LEU A 116 2.94 12.24 -9.47
CA LEU A 116 3.64 13.26 -8.69
C LEU A 116 3.56 14.67 -9.29
N THR A 117 3.45 14.78 -10.62
CA THR A 117 3.31 16.09 -11.28
C THR A 117 1.87 16.62 -11.27
N LEU A 118 0.88 15.73 -11.22
CA LEU A 118 -0.55 16.08 -11.23
C LEU A 118 -1.06 16.53 -9.85
N ASP A 119 -0.44 16.05 -8.77
CA ASP A 119 -0.75 16.47 -7.39
C ASP A 119 -0.38 17.91 -7.07
N GLY A 120 0.29 18.63 -7.98
CA GLY A 120 0.35 20.10 -7.94
C GLY A 120 -1.00 20.78 -8.27
N VAL A 121 -2.01 20.04 -8.74
CA VAL A 121 -3.27 20.58 -9.30
C VAL A 121 -4.53 19.85 -8.79
N ARG A 122 -4.45 18.71 -8.08
CA ARG A 122 -5.64 17.94 -7.65
C ARG A 122 -5.68 17.66 -6.14
N LEU A 123 -6.65 18.26 -5.45
CA LEU A 123 -7.40 17.65 -4.34
C LEU A 123 -8.88 17.94 -4.65
N PRO A 124 -9.73 16.91 -4.74
CA PRO A 124 -10.51 16.57 -3.55
C PRO A 124 -10.79 15.06 -3.40
N GLY A 125 -10.87 14.60 -2.15
CA GLY A 125 -11.62 13.38 -1.83
C GLY A 125 -10.81 12.30 -1.12
N LEU A 126 -10.39 12.55 0.12
CA LEU A 126 -10.30 11.52 1.16
C LEU A 126 -10.09 12.19 2.52
N VAL A 127 -11.08 12.96 2.96
CA VAL A 127 -11.28 13.09 4.41
C VAL A 127 -11.90 11.76 4.83
N ARG A 128 -11.11 10.85 5.40
CA ARG A 128 -11.65 9.70 6.16
C ARG A 128 -12.36 10.26 7.40
N SER A 129 -13.57 10.79 7.21
CA SER A 129 -14.58 10.85 8.26
C SER A 129 -15.13 9.43 8.39
N ASN A 130 -15.31 8.94 9.62
CA ASN A 130 -15.71 7.58 9.99
C ASN A 130 -17.07 7.08 9.41
N ALA A 131 -17.61 7.70 8.35
CA ALA A 131 -18.91 7.40 7.77
C ALA A 131 -18.95 7.35 6.24
N ASP A 132 -17.93 7.83 5.50
CA ASP A 132 -18.03 7.91 4.03
C ASP A 132 -16.94 7.08 3.34
N VAL A 133 -17.40 6.12 2.53
CA VAL A 133 -16.57 5.31 1.63
C VAL A 133 -15.87 6.27 0.64
N PRO A 134 -14.54 6.17 0.44
CA PRO A 134 -13.84 6.98 -0.55
C PRO A 134 -14.51 6.86 -1.93
N GLU A 135 -14.73 7.98 -2.62
CA GLU A 135 -15.16 7.92 -4.01
C GLU A 135 -14.00 7.41 -4.87
N PRO A 136 -14.13 6.26 -5.55
CA PRO A 136 -13.08 5.77 -6.44
C PRO A 136 -12.90 6.73 -7.61
N SER A 137 -11.70 7.29 -7.78
CA SER A 137 -11.37 8.06 -8.99
C SER A 137 -10.80 7.12 -10.05
N ASP A 138 -11.24 7.25 -11.31
CA ASP A 138 -10.69 6.44 -12.41
C ASP A 138 -9.20 6.67 -12.64
N ASP A 139 -8.54 7.61 -11.94
CA ASP A 139 -7.15 8.02 -12.16
C ASP A 139 -6.20 7.65 -10.99
N ASP A 140 -6.64 6.85 -10.02
CA ASP A 140 -5.80 6.48 -8.86
C ASP A 140 -4.53 5.77 -9.33
N GLY A 141 -3.37 6.42 -9.18
CA GLY A 141 -2.09 5.93 -9.67
C GLY A 141 -1.42 4.94 -8.70
N PRO A 142 -0.28 4.36 -9.11
CA PRO A 142 0.46 3.41 -8.30
C PRO A 142 0.90 3.95 -6.94
N LEU A 143 1.23 5.25 -6.82
CA LEU A 143 1.59 5.84 -5.53
C LEU A 143 0.40 5.96 -4.61
N PHE A 144 -0.77 6.29 -5.11
CA PHE A 144 -2.00 6.30 -4.33
C PHE A 144 -2.35 4.89 -3.85
N VAL A 145 -2.35 3.91 -4.76
CA VAL A 145 -2.69 2.51 -4.42
C VAL A 145 -1.71 1.95 -3.39
N LEU A 146 -0.40 2.16 -3.56
CA LEU A 146 0.58 1.62 -2.61
C LEU A 146 0.68 2.48 -1.33
N GLY A 147 0.75 3.81 -1.48
CA GLY A 147 1.02 4.75 -0.40
C GLY A 147 -0.18 5.10 0.47
N VAL A 148 -1.37 5.24 -0.12
CA VAL A 148 -2.59 5.65 0.60
C VAL A 148 -3.47 4.44 0.91
N MET A 149 -3.65 3.52 -0.02
CA MET A 149 -4.48 2.34 0.26
C MET A 149 -3.69 1.31 1.06
N ALA A 150 -2.57 0.79 0.51
CA ALA A 150 -1.89 -0.32 1.17
C ALA A 150 -1.10 0.06 2.42
N LEU A 151 -0.26 1.10 2.36
CA LEU A 151 0.64 1.43 3.47
C LEU A 151 -0.06 2.11 4.66
N VAL A 152 -1.11 2.90 4.44
CA VAL A 152 -1.92 3.46 5.54
C VAL A 152 -2.66 2.35 6.26
N ASP A 153 -3.30 1.44 5.53
CA ASP A 153 -4.06 0.33 6.14
C ASP A 153 -3.11 -0.67 6.82
N ALA A 154 -1.92 -0.91 6.26
CA ALA A 154 -0.85 -1.67 6.92
C ALA A 154 -0.35 -0.99 8.20
N THR A 155 -0.21 0.34 8.20
CA THR A 155 0.18 1.10 9.40
C THR A 155 -0.92 1.02 10.46
N TRP A 156 -2.19 1.14 10.06
CA TRP A 156 -3.32 0.93 10.97
C TRP A 156 -3.32 -0.47 11.58
N ALA A 157 -3.02 -1.50 10.78
CA ALA A 157 -2.91 -2.89 11.24
C ALA A 157 -1.77 -3.10 12.24
N VAL A 158 -0.72 -2.29 12.21
CA VAL A 158 0.34 -2.30 13.22
C VAL A 158 -0.07 -1.49 14.45
N VAL A 159 -0.57 -0.27 14.27
CA VAL A 159 -0.90 0.68 15.35
C VAL A 159 -1.92 0.08 16.32
N GLY A 160 -3.10 -0.30 15.85
CA GLY A 160 -4.15 -0.81 16.72
C GLY A 160 -4.44 0.12 17.88
N ASP A 161 -4.21 -0.37 19.10
CA ASP A 161 -4.37 0.38 20.35
C ASP A 161 -3.01 0.82 20.95
N ASP A 162 -1.89 0.56 20.28
CA ASP A 162 -0.55 0.93 20.73
C ASP A 162 -0.30 2.43 20.48
N SER A 163 0.60 3.05 21.27
CA SER A 163 0.98 4.45 21.06
C SER A 163 1.78 4.61 19.77
N LEU A 164 1.67 5.76 19.10
CA LEU A 164 2.39 5.97 17.84
C LEU A 164 3.92 5.93 18.02
N GLN A 165 4.42 6.40 19.18
CA GLN A 165 5.86 6.38 19.45
C GLN A 165 6.38 4.95 19.63
N ASP A 166 5.63 4.09 20.34
CA ASP A 166 5.99 2.68 20.50
C ASP A 166 5.99 1.96 19.13
N VAL A 167 5.00 2.27 18.28
CA VAL A 167 4.93 1.76 16.92
C VAL A 167 6.12 2.20 16.07
N VAL A 168 6.51 3.49 16.12
CA VAL A 168 7.73 3.96 15.43
C VAL A 168 8.96 3.22 15.93
N ASP A 169 9.09 2.99 17.22
CA ASP A 169 10.26 2.33 17.80
C ASP A 169 10.33 0.84 17.44
N VAL A 170 9.18 0.17 17.24
CA VAL A 170 9.12 -1.20 16.69
C VAL A 170 9.38 -1.23 15.18
N LEU A 171 8.78 -0.33 14.42
CA LEU A 171 8.91 -0.30 12.96
C LEU A 171 10.30 0.16 12.49
N SER A 172 10.97 1.02 13.24
CA SER A 172 12.30 1.55 12.87
C SER A 172 13.30 0.44 12.53
N PRO A 173 13.61 -0.54 13.42
CA PRO A 173 14.54 -1.61 13.10
C PRO A 173 14.01 -2.58 12.04
N VAL A 174 12.69 -2.74 11.91
CA VAL A 174 12.08 -3.58 10.85
C VAL A 174 12.30 -2.99 9.46
N LEU A 175 12.39 -1.66 9.37
CA LEU A 175 12.48 -0.92 8.12
C LEU A 175 13.91 -0.47 7.78
N ASP A 176 14.92 -0.76 8.61
CA ASP A 176 16.30 -0.28 8.38
C ASP A 176 16.93 -0.83 7.08
N ASP A 177 16.55 -2.04 6.66
CA ASP A 177 17.08 -2.67 5.45
C ASP A 177 16.25 -2.34 4.18
N VAL A 178 15.20 -1.51 4.29
CA VAL A 178 14.33 -1.17 3.16
C VAL A 178 15.03 -0.32 2.11
N HIS A 179 15.92 0.58 2.54
CA HIS A 179 16.68 1.45 1.65
C HIS A 179 18.08 1.71 2.21
N PRO A 180 19.15 1.57 1.41
CA PRO A 180 20.53 1.62 1.92
C PRO A 180 20.92 2.96 2.56
N ASP A 181 20.32 4.06 2.08
CA ASP A 181 20.69 5.42 2.51
C ASP A 181 19.62 6.13 3.36
N VAL A 182 18.50 5.47 3.68
CA VAL A 182 17.40 6.07 4.44
C VAL A 182 17.14 5.23 5.67
N SER A 183 17.18 5.84 6.85
CA SER A 183 16.95 5.10 8.10
C SER A 183 15.52 4.55 8.17
N GLY A 184 15.36 3.38 8.78
CA GLY A 184 14.04 2.79 8.99
C GLY A 184 13.14 3.69 9.83
N ARG A 185 13.71 4.47 10.76
CA ARG A 185 12.97 5.49 11.52
C ARG A 185 12.35 6.55 10.61
N THR A 186 13.08 7.05 9.61
CA THR A 186 12.54 8.04 8.67
C THR A 186 11.36 7.48 7.89
N ILE A 187 11.42 6.21 7.48
CA ILE A 187 10.32 5.53 6.78
C ILE A 187 9.14 5.32 7.74
N ALA A 188 9.39 4.83 8.96
CA ALA A 188 8.38 4.63 9.99
C ALA A 188 7.64 5.93 10.35
N GLU A 189 8.38 7.02 10.53
CA GLU A 189 7.81 8.33 10.79
C GLU A 189 6.96 8.80 9.59
N ALA A 190 7.42 8.67 8.34
CA ALA A 190 6.63 9.01 7.17
C ALA A 190 5.31 8.20 7.08
N LEU A 191 5.35 6.90 7.41
CA LEU A 191 4.17 6.03 7.46
C LEU A 191 3.17 6.48 8.54
N VAL A 192 3.65 6.73 9.76
CA VAL A 192 2.81 7.21 10.88
C VAL A 192 2.22 8.59 10.59
N GLY A 193 2.99 9.49 10.00
CA GLY A 193 2.49 10.82 9.61
C GLY A 193 1.40 10.75 8.54
N ALA A 194 1.59 9.93 7.51
CA ALA A 194 0.57 9.70 6.50
C ALA A 194 -0.69 9.06 7.12
N PHE A 195 -0.52 8.07 8.02
CA PHE A 195 -1.62 7.46 8.75
C PHE A 195 -2.41 8.49 9.58
N ALA A 196 -1.73 9.36 10.33
CA ALA A 196 -2.36 10.38 11.16
C ALA A 196 -3.10 11.47 10.34
N HIS A 197 -2.79 11.61 9.04
CA HIS A 197 -3.57 12.45 8.14
C HIS A 197 -4.99 11.88 7.90
N HIS A 198 -5.12 10.56 7.93
CA HIS A 198 -6.36 9.84 7.65
C HIS A 198 -7.12 9.42 8.92
N TYR A 199 -6.43 9.31 10.05
CA TYR A 199 -7.01 8.86 11.31
C TYR A 199 -6.72 9.83 12.44
N ARG A 200 -7.74 10.07 13.29
CA ARG A 200 -7.54 10.86 14.51
C ARG A 200 -6.77 10.03 15.52
N CYS A 201 -5.53 10.45 15.78
CA CYS A 201 -4.67 9.87 16.78
C CYS A 201 -4.73 10.74 18.04
N GLU A 202 -5.25 10.20 19.13
CA GLU A 202 -5.55 10.95 20.36
C GLU A 202 -4.92 10.28 21.61
N MET A 203 -3.97 9.34 21.44
CA MET A 203 -3.34 8.68 22.58
C MET A 203 -2.37 9.64 23.29
N PRO A 204 -2.25 9.55 24.63
CA PRO A 204 -1.32 10.41 25.37
C PRO A 204 0.13 10.25 24.86
N GLY A 205 0.72 11.34 24.40
CA GLY A 205 2.09 11.37 23.86
C GLY A 205 2.17 11.43 22.32
N ASP A 206 1.07 11.18 21.61
CA ASP A 206 1.04 11.27 20.15
C ASP A 206 1.30 12.71 19.66
N ASP A 207 0.80 13.73 20.37
CA ASP A 207 0.92 15.15 19.98
C ASP A 207 2.38 15.57 19.70
N GLU A 208 3.33 15.12 20.52
CA GLU A 208 4.75 15.47 20.36
C GLU A 208 5.35 14.81 19.12
N LEU A 209 4.97 13.56 18.85
CA LEU A 209 5.39 12.84 17.64
C LEU A 209 4.75 13.47 16.40
N LEU A 210 3.46 13.75 16.42
CA LEU A 210 2.73 14.33 15.28
C LEU A 210 3.28 15.72 14.91
N GLN A 211 3.64 16.54 15.90
CA GLN A 211 4.32 17.82 15.65
C GLN A 211 5.71 17.65 15.02
N ARG A 212 6.41 16.55 15.31
CA ARG A 212 7.73 16.27 14.75
C ARG A 212 7.66 15.74 13.32
N VAL A 213 6.68 14.87 13.06
CA VAL A 213 6.59 14.07 11.84
C VAL A 213 5.95 14.86 10.69
N ASP A 214 5.18 15.91 10.99
CA ASP A 214 4.53 16.85 10.05
C ASP A 214 4.57 16.44 8.56
N VAL A 215 3.74 15.46 8.24
CA VAL A 215 3.61 14.95 6.88
C VAL A 215 2.53 15.77 6.18
N GLU A 216 2.96 16.62 5.25
CA GLU A 216 2.07 17.51 4.48
C GLU A 216 1.05 16.73 3.61
N THR A 217 1.32 15.48 3.29
CA THR A 217 0.52 14.65 2.37
C THR A 217 0.04 13.37 3.05
N GLY A 218 -1.23 12.99 2.94
CA GLY A 218 -1.72 11.68 3.42
C GLY A 218 -1.12 10.44 2.72
N ASN A 219 0.00 10.58 2.01
CA ASN A 219 0.72 9.55 1.30
C ASN A 219 2.21 9.58 1.71
N ALA A 220 2.67 8.54 2.41
CA ALA A 220 4.05 8.45 2.90
C ALA A 220 5.07 8.44 1.75
N LEU A 221 4.74 7.78 0.63
CA LEU A 221 5.62 7.67 -0.52
C LEU A 221 5.79 9.01 -1.23
N GLN A 222 4.70 9.76 -1.36
CA GLN A 222 4.75 11.12 -1.89
C GLN A 222 5.61 12.01 -1.00
N HIS A 223 5.40 11.96 0.32
CA HIS A 223 6.20 12.73 1.27
C HIS A 223 7.70 12.43 1.17
N LEU A 224 8.08 11.16 1.08
CA LEU A 224 9.48 10.74 0.93
C LEU A 224 10.13 11.28 -0.35
N VAL A 225 9.35 11.40 -1.43
CA VAL A 225 9.82 11.97 -2.70
C VAL A 225 9.91 13.49 -2.62
N THR A 226 8.89 14.18 -2.13
CA THR A 226 8.84 15.65 -2.10
C THR A 226 9.89 16.25 -1.16
N THR A 227 10.23 15.53 -0.10
CA THR A 227 11.33 15.88 0.81
C THR A 227 12.72 15.52 0.26
N ASN A 228 12.80 14.91 -0.92
CA ASN A 228 14.02 14.36 -1.53
C ASN A 228 14.73 13.30 -0.68
N THR A 229 13.98 12.60 0.18
CA THR A 229 14.48 11.48 0.98
C THR A 229 14.69 10.24 0.13
N VAL A 230 13.77 9.98 -0.81
CA VAL A 230 13.83 8.86 -1.76
C VAL A 230 13.68 9.39 -3.18
N ALA A 231 14.45 8.86 -4.12
CA ALA A 231 14.32 9.23 -5.52
C ALA A 231 13.01 8.69 -6.12
N VAL A 232 12.43 9.43 -7.07
CA VAL A 232 11.17 9.05 -7.75
C VAL A 232 11.24 7.64 -8.35
N ASN A 233 12.40 7.23 -8.87
CA ASN A 233 12.55 5.91 -9.49
C ASN A 233 12.57 4.76 -8.47
N ASP A 234 12.89 5.05 -7.20
CA ASP A 234 13.04 4.04 -6.15
C ASP A 234 11.79 3.95 -5.24
N VAL A 235 10.89 4.93 -5.32
CA VAL A 235 9.78 5.09 -4.36
C VAL A 235 8.83 3.89 -4.32
N LEU A 236 8.45 3.30 -5.47
CA LEU A 236 7.59 2.12 -5.47
C LEU A 236 8.31 0.90 -4.87
N ARG A 237 9.61 0.79 -5.12
CA ARG A 237 10.42 -0.29 -4.57
C ARG A 237 10.51 -0.18 -3.04
N VAL A 238 10.75 1.03 -2.53
CA VAL A 238 10.74 1.33 -1.09
C VAL A 238 9.39 1.01 -0.48
N GLY A 239 8.29 1.43 -1.11
CA GLY A 239 6.95 1.15 -0.62
C GLY A 239 6.62 -0.35 -0.57
N LEU A 240 7.01 -1.12 -1.58
CA LEU A 240 6.81 -2.57 -1.60
C LEU A 240 7.66 -3.28 -0.55
N ALA A 241 8.92 -2.87 -0.37
CA ALA A 241 9.80 -3.40 0.66
C ALA A 241 9.26 -3.13 2.07
N ALA A 242 8.82 -1.90 2.34
CA ALA A 242 8.20 -1.53 3.61
C ALA A 242 6.92 -2.32 3.86
N LEU A 243 6.05 -2.45 2.86
CA LEU A 243 4.82 -3.23 2.96
C LEU A 243 5.10 -4.71 3.25
N ALA A 244 6.09 -5.31 2.57
CA ALA A 244 6.49 -6.70 2.82
C ALA A 244 7.05 -6.90 4.23
N ALA A 245 7.86 -5.97 4.73
CA ALA A 245 8.40 -6.02 6.09
C ALA A 245 7.29 -5.90 7.15
N ILE A 246 6.33 -5.00 6.94
CA ILE A 246 5.15 -4.86 7.81
C ILE A 246 4.28 -6.11 7.74
N ALA A 247 4.06 -6.67 6.54
CA ALA A 247 3.30 -7.89 6.38
C ALA A 247 3.89 -9.05 7.21
N GLU A 248 5.22 -9.21 7.18
CA GLU A 248 5.92 -10.21 7.97
C GLU A 248 5.75 -9.97 9.47
N LEU A 249 5.87 -8.72 9.94
CA LEU A 249 5.59 -8.35 11.32
C LEU A 249 4.14 -8.69 11.72
N CYS A 250 3.19 -8.51 10.80
CA CYS A 250 1.78 -8.79 11.02
C CYS A 250 1.42 -10.28 10.92
N ARG A 251 2.32 -11.19 10.54
CA ARG A 251 2.07 -12.65 10.56
C ARG A 251 2.09 -13.19 11.99
N SER A 252 1.17 -12.71 12.82
CA SER A 252 1.10 -12.96 14.25
C SER A 252 -0.35 -12.97 14.72
N GLU A 253 -0.65 -13.87 15.66
CA GLU A 253 -1.93 -13.94 16.38
C GLU A 253 -2.02 -12.88 17.51
N SER A 254 -0.97 -12.10 17.74
CA SER A 254 -0.94 -11.06 18.78
C SER A 254 -1.83 -9.88 18.41
N ALA A 255 -2.46 -9.23 19.40
CA ALA A 255 -3.25 -8.02 19.19
C ALA A 255 -2.39 -6.74 19.07
N SER A 256 -1.18 -6.76 19.64
CA SER A 256 -0.25 -5.62 19.74
C SER A 256 1.10 -6.01 19.15
N VAL A 257 1.84 -5.03 18.62
CA VAL A 257 3.22 -5.22 18.17
C VAL A 257 4.23 -5.19 19.32
N LEU A 258 3.78 -4.80 20.51
CA LEU A 258 4.63 -4.74 21.69
C LEU A 258 4.77 -6.11 22.35
N PRO A 259 5.94 -6.42 22.94
CA PRO A 259 6.12 -7.66 23.68
C PRO A 259 5.10 -7.76 24.83
N GLN A 260 4.34 -8.85 24.88
CA GLN A 260 3.47 -9.11 26.02
C GLN A 260 4.35 -9.42 27.25
N HIS A 261 4.46 -8.47 28.17
CA HIS A 261 5.08 -8.71 29.47
C HIS A 261 4.16 -9.64 30.28
N SER A 262 4.56 -10.91 30.38
CA SER A 262 3.97 -11.90 31.30
C SER A 262 4.46 -11.71 32.73
#